data_AF-J2AYQ4-F1
#
_entry.id   AF-J2AYQ4-F1
#
_cell.length_a   1.000
_cell.length_b   1.000
_cell.length_c   1.000
_cell.angle_alpha   90.00
_cell.angle_beta   90.00
_cell.angle_gamma   90.00
#
_symmetry.space_group_name_H-M   'P 1'
#
loop_
_entity.id
_entity.type
_entity.pdbx_description
1 polymer ?
#
loop_
_entity_poly.entity_id
_entity_poly.type
_entity_poly.pdbx_seq_one_letter_code
_entity_poly.pdbx_strand_id
1 'polypeptide(L)' 'MIRDKMSASQTPMQEEDVALCQRVFEHICMARHIASDGEREELAVQILHFYQHGVKDQGSLERLLM' A
#
# COMPACT_ATOMS: atom_id res chain seq x y z
N MET A 1 6.74 9.52 -9.92
CA MET A 1 5.60 8.95 -10.68
C MET A 1 4.46 8.43 -9.79
N ILE A 2 4.72 8.03 -8.54
CA ILE A 2 3.69 7.52 -7.61
C ILE A 2 2.62 8.57 -7.24
N ARG A 3 3.01 9.85 -7.13
CA ARG A 3 2.09 10.96 -6.79
C ARG A 3 0.99 11.21 -7.82
N ASP A 4 1.25 10.90 -9.09
CA ASP A 4 0.29 11.09 -10.19
C ASP A 4 -0.80 10.00 -10.17
N LYS A 5 -0.43 8.76 -9.81
CA LYS A 5 -1.37 7.65 -9.66
C LYS A 5 -2.27 7.77 -8.43
N MET A 6 -1.81 8.47 -7.38
CA MET A 6 -2.59 8.72 -6.16
C MET A 6 -3.74 9.71 -6.35
N SER A 7 -3.75 10.52 -7.42
CA SER A 7 -4.77 11.56 -7.62
C SER A 7 -6.02 11.08 -8.36
N ALA A 8 -6.03 9.84 -8.88
CA ALA A 8 -7.15 9.28 -9.64
C ALA A 8 -8.16 8.49 -8.79
N SER A 9 -7.85 8.22 -7.52
CA SER A 9 -8.77 7.58 -6.57
C SER A 9 -9.67 8.65 -5.95
N GLN A 10 -11.00 8.48 -6.03
CA GLN A 10 -12.03 9.48 -5.68
C GLN A 10 -12.08 9.94 -4.20
N THR A 11 -11.07 9.66 -3.38
CA THR A 11 -10.89 10.27 -2.06
C THR A 11 -9.40 10.56 -1.87
N PRO A 12 -9.01 11.80 -1.54
CA PRO A 12 -7.63 12.07 -1.14
C PRO A 12 -7.32 11.18 0.08
N MET A 13 -6.31 10.32 -0.03
CA MET A 13 -5.82 9.57 1.14
C MET A 13 -5.40 10.60 2.19
N GLN A 14 -5.95 10.50 3.39
CA GLN A 14 -5.54 11.36 4.49
C GLN A 14 -4.11 10.97 4.90
N GLU A 15 -3.39 11.87 5.57
CA GLU A 15 -2.04 11.57 6.06
C GLU A 15 -2.00 10.31 6.94
N GLU A 16 -3.06 10.06 7.70
CA GLU A 16 -3.24 8.84 8.50
C GLU A 16 -3.33 7.58 7.62
N ASP A 17 -4.04 7.65 6.49
CA ASP A 17 -4.15 6.54 5.54
C ASP A 17 -2.82 6.27 4.83
N VAL A 18 -2.10 7.34 4.47
CA VAL A 18 -0.76 7.23 3.88
C VAL A 18 0.21 6.59 4.87
N ALA A 19 0.18 7.01 6.14
CA ALA A 19 1.02 6.42 7.19
C ALA A 19 0.69 4.94 7.42
N LEU A 20 -0.58 4.55 7.36
CA LEU A 20 -1.01 3.16 7.45
C LEU A 20 -0.49 2.33 6.27
N CYS A 21 -0.73 2.78 5.03
CA CYS A 21 -0.24 2.10 3.83
C CYS A 21 1.29 1.97 3.84
N GLN A 22 2.01 2.99 4.31
CA GLN A 22 3.46 2.97 4.39
C GLN A 22 3.99 1.99 5.44
N ARG A 23 3.33 1.86 6.60
CA ARG A 23 3.68 0.85 7.61
C ARG A 23 3.48 -0.57 7.09
N VAL A 24 2.34 -0.83 6.45
CA VAL A 24 2.04 -2.11 5.81
C VAL A 24 3.09 -2.44 4.75
N PHE A 25 3.41 -1.46 3.91
CA PHE A 25 4.43 -1.59 2.87
C PHE A 25 5.80 -1.97 3.45
N GLU A 26 6.29 -1.23 4.44
CA GLU A 26 7.58 -1.51 5.09
C GLU A 26 7.57 -2.90 5.75
N HIS A 27 6.49 -3.24 6.44
CA HIS A 27 6.35 -4.54 7.11
C HIS A 27 6.46 -5.71 6.12
N ILE A 28 5.71 -5.65 5.01
CA ILE A 28 5.72 -6.69 3.99
C ILE A 28 7.05 -6.69 3.22
N CYS A 29 7.61 -5.52 2.95
CA CYS A 29 8.92 -5.40 2.30
C CYS A 29 10.01 -6.09 3.13
N MET A 30 9.98 -5.93 4.46
CA MET A 30 10.87 -6.62 5.38
C MET A 30 10.54 -8.11 5.47
N ALA A 31 9.26 -8.49 5.63
CA ALA A 31 8.84 -9.88 5.79
C ALA A 31 9.11 -10.75 4.56
N ARG A 32 8.93 -10.21 3.36
CA ARG A 32 9.17 -10.90 2.08
C ARG A 32 10.58 -10.65 1.52
N HIS A 33 11.42 -9.88 2.21
CA HIS A 33 12.75 -9.46 1.72
C HIS A 33 12.71 -8.87 0.31
N ILE A 34 11.75 -7.96 0.07
CA ILE A 34 11.58 -7.32 -1.23
C ILE A 34 12.72 -6.32 -1.47
N ALA A 35 13.72 -6.76 -2.23
CA ALA A 35 14.88 -5.94 -2.58
C ALA A 35 14.71 -5.23 -3.93
N SER A 36 13.88 -5.77 -4.82
CA SER A 36 13.69 -5.25 -6.17
C SER A 36 12.70 -4.10 -6.21
N ASP A 37 13.07 -3.04 -6.92
CA ASP A 37 12.22 -1.85 -7.10
C ASP A 37 10.88 -2.20 -7.77
N GLY A 38 10.88 -3.09 -8.77
CA GLY A 38 9.65 -3.54 -9.43
C GLY A 38 8.69 -4.27 -8.49
N GLU A 39 9.19 -5.10 -7.58
CA GLU A 39 8.34 -5.79 -6.61
C GLU A 39 7.79 -4.83 -5.53
N ARG A 40 8.56 -3.78 -5.21
CA ARG A 40 8.08 -2.68 -4.35
C ARG A 40 6.97 -1.90 -5.04
N GLU A 41 7.11 -1.58 -6.32
CA GLU A 41 6.04 -0.91 -7.07
C GLU A 41 4.77 -1.76 -7.12
N GLU A 42 4.90 -3.06 -7.41
CA GLU A 42 3.77 -4.00 -7.44
C GLU A 42 3.09 -4.11 -6.07
N LEU A 43 3.85 -4.14 -4.98
CA LEU A 43 3.32 -4.16 -3.62
C LEU A 43 2.55 -2.86 -3.31
N ALA A 44 3.10 -1.70 -3.66
CA ALA A 44 2.44 -0.42 -3.46
C ALA A 44 1.11 -0.33 -4.24
N VAL A 45 1.08 -0.82 -5.48
CA VAL A 45 -0.14 -0.91 -6.28
C VAL A 45 -1.18 -1.81 -5.63
N GLN A 46 -0.78 -2.99 -5.13
CA GLN A 46 -1.71 -3.89 -4.44
C GLN A 46 -2.29 -3.26 -3.16
N ILE A 47 -1.46 -2.62 -2.32
CA ILE A 47 -1.93 -1.93 -1.11
C ILE A 47 -2.98 -0.88 -1.47
N LEU A 48 -2.70 -0.04 -2.47
CA LEU A 48 -3.63 0.97 -2.97
C LEU A 48 -4.92 0.35 -3.51
N HIS A 49 -4.82 -0.76 -4.24
CA HIS A 49 -5.98 -1.46 -4.80
C HIS A 49 -6.90 -1.99 -3.69
N PHE A 50 -6.35 -2.66 -2.68
CA PHE A 50 -7.13 -3.14 -1.54
C PHE A 50 -7.74 -2.00 -0.73
N TYR A 51 -6.99 -0.92 -0.53
CA TYR A 51 -7.47 0.27 0.16
C TYR A 51 -8.65 0.92 -0.58
N GLN A 52 -8.57 1.04 -1.91
CA GLN A 52 -9.67 1.54 -2.74
C GLN A 52 -10.89 0.61 -2.74
N HIS A 53 -10.69 -0.70 -2.58
CA HIS A 53 -11.76 -1.68 -2.41
C HIS A 53 -12.43 -1.64 -1.02
N GLY A 54 -11.95 -0.81 -0.09
CA GLY A 54 -12.53 -0.60 1.23
C GLY A 54 -11.76 -1.25 2.38
N VAL A 55 -10.60 -1.88 2.11
CA VAL A 55 -9.74 -2.45 3.15
C VAL A 55 -8.88 -1.34 3.76
N LYS A 56 -9.37 -0.72 4.83
CA LYS A 56 -8.70 0.38 5.53
C LYS A 56 -7.99 -0.03 6.83
N ASP A 57 -7.87 -1.33 7.05
CA ASP A 57 -7.29 -1.91 8.27
C ASP A 57 -5.90 -2.48 7.97
N GLN A 58 -4.92 -2.10 8.80
CA GLN A 58 -3.52 -2.53 8.64
C GLN A 58 -3.40 -4.05 8.69
N GLY A 59 -4.02 -4.71 9.68
CA GLY A 59 -3.91 -6.16 9.83
C GLY A 59 -4.58 -6.92 8.70
N SER A 60 -5.67 -6.38 8.15
CA SER A 60 -6.37 -6.95 7.00
C SER A 60 -5.53 -6.83 5.72
N LEU A 61 -4.88 -5.69 5.49
CA LEU A 61 -3.95 -5.51 4.38
C LEU A 61 -2.74 -6.44 4.52
N GLU A 62 -2.11 -6.47 5.70
CA GLU A 62 -0.98 -7.37 5.97
C GLU A 62 -1.38 -8.83 5.72
N ARG A 63 -2.55 -9.27 6.17
CA ARG A 63 -3.03 -10.64 5.97
C ARG A 63 -3.35 -11.00 4.52
N LEU A 64 -3.79 -10.03 3.72
CA LEU A 64 -4.08 -10.23 2.29
C LEU A 64 -2.81 -10.25 1.44
N LEU A 65 -1.79 -9.52 1.89
CA LEU A 65 -0.55 -9.28 1.15
C LEU A 65 0.64 -10.10 1.66
N MET A 66 0.53 -10.79 2.79
CA MET A 66 1.53 -11.70 3.35
C MET A 66 1.34 -13.11 2.81
#